data_AF-A0A5E7YXD2-F1
#
_entry.id   AF-A0A5E7YXD2-F1
#
_cell.length_a   1.000
_cell.length_b   1.000
_cell.length_c   1.000
_cell.angle_alpha   90.00
_cell.angle_beta   90.00
_cell.angle_gamma   90.00
#
_symmetry.space_group_name_H-M   'P 1'
#
loop_
_entity.id
_entity.type
_entity.pdbx_description
1 polymer ?
#
loop_
_entity_poly.entity_id
_entity_poly.type
_entity_poly.pdbx_seq_one_letter_code
_entity_poly.pdbx_strand_id
1 'polypeptide(L)'
;MSVLLKISRTRRRWILPKGKIARGLVASRSAERDTYEEAGVTGRIASEPIGLYCQPGGSMLGFGGTIRIDAFPLEVQTELADWQERHERQRR
;
A
#
# COMPACT_ATOMS: atom_id res chain seq x y z
N MET A 1 19.58 1.67 -4.16
CA MET A 1 18.34 1.84 -3.40
C MET A 1 17.19 1.44 -4.32
N SER A 2 16.38 0.46 -3.92
CA SER A 2 15.21 -0.02 -4.70
C SER A 2 13.93 0.30 -3.93
N VAL A 3 12.83 0.43 -4.65
CA VAL A 3 11.49 0.70 -4.08
C VAL A 3 10.55 -0.35 -4.63
N LEU A 4 9.82 -1.02 -3.74
CA LEU A 4 8.86 -2.04 -4.13
C LEU A 4 7.58 -1.40 -4.68
N LEU A 5 7.18 -1.86 -5.87
CA LEU A 5 5.93 -1.46 -6.49
C LEU A 5 5.09 -2.70 -6.84
N LYS A 6 3.77 -2.52 -6.86
CA LYS A 6 2.81 -3.51 -7.37
C LYS A 6 2.10 -3.01 -8.62
N ILE A 7 1.59 -3.91 -9.45
CA ILE A 7 0.70 -3.54 -10.55
C ILE A 7 -0.73 -3.30 -10.03
N SER A 8 -1.30 -2.14 -10.35
CA SER A 8 -2.70 -1.83 -10.04
C SER A 8 -3.67 -2.69 -10.84
N ARG A 9 -4.72 -3.20 -10.15
CA ARG A 9 -5.76 -4.06 -10.74
C ARG A 9 -6.45 -3.43 -11.96
N THR A 10 -6.79 -2.15 -11.88
CA THR A 10 -7.67 -1.51 -12.88
C THR A 10 -6.91 -0.97 -14.09
N ARG A 11 -5.75 -0.33 -13.88
CA ARG A 11 -5.06 0.46 -14.92
C ARG A 11 -3.71 -0.11 -15.34
N ARG A 12 -3.31 -1.26 -14.77
CA ARG A 12 -2.02 -1.94 -15.03
C ARG A 12 -0.79 -1.02 -14.89
N ARG A 13 -0.86 -0.03 -14.01
CA ARG A 13 0.25 0.87 -13.66
C ARG A 13 0.96 0.37 -12.41
N TRP A 14 2.28 0.56 -12.34
CA TRP A 14 3.06 0.38 -11.11
C TRP A 14 2.65 1.43 -10.08
N ILE A 15 2.30 0.99 -8.88
CA ILE A 15 1.88 1.82 -7.75
C ILE A 15 2.45 1.27 -6.45
N LEU A 16 2.52 2.12 -5.43
CA LEU A 16 2.78 1.65 -4.06
C LEU A 16 1.63 0.74 -3.57
N PRO A 17 1.94 -0.30 -2.79
CA PRO A 17 0.94 -0.98 -1.97
C PRO A 17 0.19 0.04 -1.12
N LYS A 18 -1.13 -0.05 -1.12
CA LYS A 18 -1.98 0.93 -0.41
C LYS A 18 -3.36 0.34 -0.19
N GLY A 19 -3.91 0.56 0.99
CA GLY A 19 -5.28 0.22 1.34
C GLY A 19 -5.92 1.26 2.25
N LYS A 20 -7.05 0.88 2.84
CA LYS A 20 -7.76 1.70 3.83
C LYS A 20 -7.20 1.35 5.21
N ILE A 21 -7.19 2.33 6.12
CA ILE A 21 -6.83 2.08 7.51
C ILE A 21 -7.78 1.01 8.06
N ALA A 22 -7.21 -0.11 8.51
CA ALA A 22 -7.99 -1.20 9.06
C ALA A 22 -8.52 -0.81 10.44
N ARG A 23 -9.73 -1.28 10.77
CA ARG A 23 -10.37 -0.94 12.06
C ARG A 23 -9.47 -1.34 13.23
N GLY A 24 -9.20 -0.39 14.11
CA GLY A 24 -8.37 -0.60 15.30
C GLY A 24 -6.86 -0.57 15.07
N LEU A 25 -6.40 -0.32 13.83
CA LEU A 25 -4.98 -0.11 13.53
C LEU A 25 -4.68 1.36 13.29
N VAL A 26 -3.46 1.76 13.64
CA VAL A 26 -2.86 3.02 13.18
C VAL A 26 -2.48 2.90 11.70
N ALA A 27 -2.29 4.04 11.03
CA ALA A 27 -2.04 4.11 9.59
C ALA A 27 -0.81 3.30 9.15
N SER A 28 0.32 3.41 9.86
CA SER A 28 1.53 2.64 9.57
C SER A 28 1.30 1.13 9.67
N ARG A 29 0.67 0.65 10.74
CA ARG A 29 0.34 -0.79 10.90
C ARG A 29 -0.63 -1.30 9.84
N SER A 30 -1.57 -0.45 9.40
CA SER A 30 -2.43 -0.80 8.26
C SER A 30 -1.60 -0.92 6.97
N ALA A 31 -0.70 0.03 6.71
CA ALA A 31 0.16 0.00 5.52
C ALA A 31 1.11 -1.22 5.49
N GLU A 32 1.66 -1.60 6.63
CA GLU A 32 2.46 -2.82 6.79
C GLU A 32 1.64 -4.07 6.43
N ARG A 33 0.43 -4.17 6.99
CA ARG A 33 -0.50 -5.27 6.70
C ARG A 33 -0.90 -5.32 5.23
N ASP A 34 -1.28 -4.18 4.64
CA ASP A 34 -1.64 -4.11 3.22
C ASP A 34 -0.44 -4.52 2.35
N THR A 35 0.78 -4.11 2.70
CA THR A 35 2.00 -4.50 1.97
C THR A 35 2.22 -6.02 2.04
N TYR A 36 1.96 -6.63 3.19
CA TYR A 36 2.00 -8.09 3.34
C TYR A 36 0.95 -8.79 2.48
N GLU A 37 -0.32 -8.37 2.55
CA GLU A 37 -1.41 -9.01 1.80
C GLU A 37 -1.23 -8.84 0.28
N GLU A 38 -0.85 -7.62 -0.15
CA GLU A 38 -0.81 -7.25 -1.56
C GLU A 38 0.50 -7.62 -2.27
N ALA A 39 1.61 -7.60 -1.54
CA ALA A 39 2.95 -7.80 -2.09
C ALA A 39 3.73 -8.91 -1.41
N GLY A 40 3.24 -9.54 -0.34
CA GLY A 40 3.93 -10.64 0.34
C GLY A 40 5.22 -10.19 1.01
N VAL A 41 5.30 -8.94 1.47
CA VAL A 41 6.52 -8.36 2.02
C VAL A 41 6.31 -7.98 3.49
N THR A 42 7.30 -8.31 4.32
CA THR A 42 7.35 -7.93 5.73
C THR A 42 8.67 -7.26 6.07
N GLY A 43 8.68 -6.51 7.16
CA GLY A 43 9.88 -5.84 7.63
C GLY A 43 9.60 -4.82 8.71
N ARG A 44 10.42 -3.78 8.77
CA ARG A 44 10.28 -2.71 9.77
C ARG A 44 9.68 -1.48 9.13
N ILE A 45 8.44 -1.15 9.52
CA ILE A 45 7.79 0.09 9.09
C ILE A 45 8.08 1.23 10.06
N ALA A 46 8.31 2.43 9.54
CA ALA A 46 8.38 3.63 10.36
C ALA A 46 6.99 4.06 10.86
N SER A 47 6.96 4.63 12.06
CA SER A 47 5.73 5.19 12.63
C SER A 47 5.30 6.49 11.95
N GLU A 48 6.25 7.25 11.42
CA GLU A 48 6.02 8.53 10.73
C GLU A 48 6.00 8.34 9.20
N PRO A 49 5.10 9.04 8.49
CA PRO A 49 5.10 9.00 7.04
C PRO A 49 6.28 9.77 6.45
N ILE A 50 6.86 9.26 5.36
CA ILE A 50 7.89 9.96 4.58
C ILE A 50 7.28 10.99 3.63
N GLY A 51 5.98 10.90 3.37
CA GLY A 51 5.28 11.84 2.51
C GLY A 51 3.78 11.61 2.48
N LEU A 52 3.10 12.55 1.83
CA LEU A 52 1.65 12.55 1.68
C LEU A 52 1.29 12.91 0.24
N TYR A 53 0.28 12.25 -0.29
CA TYR A 53 -0.31 12.62 -1.57
C TYR A 53 -1.82 12.54 -1.54
N CYS A 54 -2.44 13.40 -2.34
CA CYS A 54 -3.89 13.50 -2.45
C CYS A 54 -4.35 12.96 -3.80
N GLN A 55 -5.44 12.19 -3.81
CA GLN A 55 -6.07 11.70 -5.03
C GLN A 55 -7.56 12.05 -5.03
N PRO A 56 -8.16 12.31 -6.19
CA PRO A 56 -9.62 12.43 -6.29
C PRO A 56 -10.28 11.16 -5.75
N GLY A 57 -11.25 11.35 -4.86
CA GLY A 57 -12.11 10.30 -4.34
C GLY A 57 -12.99 9.71 -5.44
N GLY A 58 -13.34 8.44 -5.29
CA GLY A 58 -14.33 7.80 -6.17
C GLY A 58 -15.72 8.39 -5.96
N SER A 59 -16.67 8.03 -6.83
CA SER A 59 -18.06 8.53 -6.79
C SER A 59 -18.75 8.37 -5.41
N MET A 60 -18.32 7.39 -4.62
CA MET A 60 -18.83 7.09 -3.29
C MET A 60 -18.50 8.15 -2.22
N LEU A 61 -17.51 9.03 -2.47
CA LEU A 61 -17.16 10.17 -1.60
C LEU A 61 -17.86 11.48 -2.02
N GLY A 62 -18.73 11.43 -3.03
CA GLY A 62 -19.31 12.62 -3.68
C GLY A 62 -18.36 13.21 -4.74
N PHE A 63 -18.91 13.77 -5.81
CA PHE A 63 -18.13 14.49 -6.82
C PHE A 63 -17.34 15.62 -6.15
N GLY A 64 -16.01 15.46 -6.04
CA GLY A 64 -15.11 16.46 -5.44
C GLY A 64 -14.41 16.04 -4.14
N GLY A 65 -14.72 14.89 -3.56
CA GLY A 65 -13.99 14.38 -2.40
C GLY A 65 -12.51 14.15 -2.72
N THR A 66 -11.60 14.43 -1.79
CA THR A 66 -10.16 14.13 -1.92
C THR A 66 -9.77 13.08 -0.89
N ILE A 67 -9.06 12.04 -1.33
CA ILE A 67 -8.48 11.02 -0.45
C ILE A 67 -7.04 11.41 -0.15
N ARG A 68 -6.75 11.64 1.13
CA ARG A 68 -5.39 11.76 1.66
C ARG A 68 -4.78 10.37 1.79
N ILE A 69 -3.54 10.22 1.30
CA ILE A 69 -2.78 8.99 1.42
C ILE A 69 -1.42 9.31 2.03
N ASP A 70 -1.16 8.73 3.19
CA ASP A 70 0.11 8.81 3.90
C ASP A 70 1.02 7.65 3.46
N ALA A 71 2.24 7.97 3.03
CA ALA A 71 3.23 6.99 2.58
C ALA A 71 4.24 6.74 3.70
N PHE A 72 4.38 5.47 4.10
CA PHE A 72 5.29 5.06 5.17
C PHE A 72 6.46 4.26 4.58
N PRO A 73 7.71 4.57 4.95
CA PRO A 73 8.84 3.75 4.54
C PRO A 73 8.81 2.42 5.31
N LEU A 74 9.01 1.33 4.57
CA LEU A 74 9.14 -0.02 5.10
C LEU A 74 10.50 -0.58 4.67
N GLU A 75 11.35 -0.86 5.64
CA GLU A 75 12.61 -1.57 5.43
C GLU A 75 12.28 -3.06 5.25
N VAL A 76 12.41 -3.56 4.03
CA VAL A 76 12.11 -4.94 3.67
C VAL A 76 13.09 -5.88 4.36
N GLN A 77 12.56 -6.84 5.12
CA GLN A 77 13.37 -7.90 5.75
C GLN A 77 13.11 -9.25 5.11
N THR A 78 11.84 -9.52 4.74
CA THR A 78 11.45 -10.79 4.15
C THR A 78 10.52 -10.57 2.98
N GLU A 79 10.79 -11.29 1.91
CA GLU A 79 9.96 -11.42 0.74
C GLU A 79 9.41 -12.84 0.68
N LEU A 80 8.10 -13.00 0.85
CA LEU A 80 7.47 -14.30 0.73
C LEU A 80 7.47 -14.76 -0.74
N ALA A 81 7.82 -16.03 -0.93
CA ALA A 81 7.72 -16.70 -2.21
C ALA A 81 6.25 -16.94 -2.61
N ASP A 82 5.36 -17.12 -1.63
CA ASP A 82 3.92 -17.33 -1.82
C ASP A 82 3.12 -16.43 -0.87
N TRP A 83 2.12 -15.70 -1.39
CA TRP A 83 1.33 -14.74 -0.62
C TRP A 83 -0.10 -14.62 -1.19
N GLN A 84 -0.98 -14.06 -0.38
CA GLN A 84 -2.44 -14.13 -0.56
C GLN A 84 -2.92 -13.62 -1.93
N GLU A 85 -2.35 -12.54 -2.46
CA GLU A 85 -2.75 -11.97 -3.76
C GLU A 85 -1.75 -12.26 -4.89
N ARG A 86 -0.82 -13.21 -4.72
CA ARG A 86 0.21 -13.53 -5.73
C ARG A 86 -0.37 -13.88 -7.10
N HIS A 87 -1.52 -14.54 -7.13
CA HIS A 87 -2.18 -14.95 -8.37
C HIS A 87 -2.86 -13.78 -9.10
N GLU A 88 -3.10 -12.67 -8.41
CA GLU A 88 -3.76 -11.49 -8.97
C GLU A 88 -2.79 -10.33 -9.24
N ARG A 89 -1.54 -10.39 -8.71
CA ARG A 89 -0.63 -9.24 -8.68
C ARG A 89 0.82 -9.61 -8.95
N GLN A 90 1.51 -8.71 -9.67
CA GLN A 90 2.96 -8.75 -9.88
C GLN A 90 3.63 -7.62 -9.08
N ARG A 91 4.81 -7.92 -8.51
CA ARG A 91 5.68 -6.96 -7.79
C ARG A 91 7.04 -6.83 -8.49
N ARG A 92 7.68 -5.66 -8.38
CA ARG A 92 9.05 -5.36 -8.86
C ARG A 92 9.75 -4.41 -7.90
#